data_AF-A0A918W408-F1
#
_entry.id   AF-A0A918W408-F1
#
_cell.length_a   1.000
_cell.length_b   1.000
_cell.length_c   1.000
_cell.angle_alpha   90.00
_cell.angle_beta   90.00
_cell.angle_gamma   90.00
#
_symmetry.space_group_name_H-M   'P 1'
#
loop_
_entity.id
_entity.type
_entity.pdbx_description
1 polymer ?
#
loop_
_entity_poly.entity_id
_entity_poly.type
_entity_poly.pdbx_seq_one_letter_code
_entity_poly.pdbx_strand_id
1 'polypeptide(L)'
;MTLAAASPGFLSPTGVEVAFLLVGLVTLGAAVLSVTTRQLVHAALWLVVALGGLAVEYLLLTAEFIAWVQVLIYVGSVVVLLLFGLMLTKAPIGRSPDADSGNRPVALAVAVTAAAALVWVVTDAFRTTWIDLEGPARGSTGVTGEILFQHWVLPFEALSVLLLAALVGAIVLSRKKPEGERD
;
A
#
# COMPACT_ATOMS: atom_id res chain seq x y z
N MET A 1 -27.89 -5.07 38.68
CA MET A 1 -26.56 -5.71 38.70
C MET A 1 -25.97 -5.56 37.31
N THR A 2 -25.18 -4.51 37.12
CA THR A 2 -24.42 -4.24 35.90
C THR A 2 -23.28 -5.26 35.83
N LEU A 3 -23.34 -6.17 34.85
CA LEU A 3 -22.21 -7.04 34.54
C LEU A 3 -21.05 -6.13 34.14
N ALA A 4 -19.95 -6.21 34.88
CA ALA A 4 -18.71 -5.56 34.51
C ALA A 4 -18.35 -6.02 33.09
N ALA A 5 -18.25 -5.08 32.15
CA ALA A 5 -17.74 -5.36 30.82
C ALA A 5 -16.39 -6.07 30.99
N ALA A 6 -16.33 -7.34 30.57
CA ALA A 6 -15.11 -8.10 30.59
C ALA A 6 -14.09 -7.31 29.77
N SER A 7 -13.01 -6.88 30.43
CA SER A 7 -11.90 -6.23 29.75
C SER A 7 -11.40 -7.21 28.69
N PRO A 8 -11.39 -6.89 27.39
CA PRO A 8 -10.85 -7.79 26.38
C PRO A 8 -9.38 -8.05 26.72
N GLY A 9 -9.12 -9.24 27.25
CA GLY A 9 -7.79 -9.67 27.65
C GLY A 9 -7.10 -10.33 26.47
N PHE A 10 -5.79 -10.10 26.33
CA PHE A 10 -4.93 -10.72 25.30
C PHE A 10 -5.00 -12.26 25.24
N LEU A 11 -5.59 -12.89 26.27
CA LEU A 11 -5.74 -14.34 26.41
C LEU A 11 -7.00 -14.91 25.73
N SER A 12 -7.89 -14.08 25.19
CA SER A 12 -9.06 -14.50 24.40
C SER A 12 -9.11 -13.79 23.05
N PRO A 13 -8.14 -14.03 22.14
CA PRO A 13 -8.10 -13.35 20.86
C PRO A 13 -9.33 -13.70 20.02
N THR A 14 -9.92 -12.69 19.40
CA THR A 14 -11.04 -12.91 18.47
C THR A 14 -10.52 -13.54 17.17
N GLY A 15 -11.39 -14.24 16.44
CA GLY A 15 -11.01 -14.80 15.13
C GLY A 15 -10.53 -13.72 14.14
N VAL A 16 -11.06 -12.50 14.26
CA VAL A 16 -10.66 -11.33 13.46
C VAL A 16 -9.24 -10.89 13.78
N GLU A 17 -8.86 -10.83 15.07
CA GLU A 17 -7.48 -10.48 15.49
C GLU A 17 -6.47 -11.52 14.99
N VAL A 18 -6.80 -12.82 15.09
CA VAL A 18 -5.93 -13.89 14.60
C VAL A 18 -5.79 -13.79 13.07
N ALA A 19 -6.89 -13.59 12.34
CA ALA A 19 -6.84 -13.39 10.90
C ALA A 19 -6.03 -12.14 10.52
N PHE A 20 -6.21 -11.03 11.24
CA PHE A 20 -5.48 -9.78 11.02
C PHE A 20 -3.97 -9.97 11.19
N LEU A 21 -3.53 -10.65 12.27
CA LEU A 21 -2.12 -10.94 12.51
C LEU A 21 -1.53 -11.88 11.45
N LEU A 22 -2.26 -12.93 11.06
CA LEU A 22 -1.80 -13.88 10.03
C LEU A 22 -1.66 -13.20 8.67
N VAL A 23 -2.66 -12.41 8.27
CA VAL A 23 -2.60 -11.63 7.03
C VAL A 23 -1.45 -10.62 7.11
N GLY A 24 -1.30 -9.91 8.23
CA GLY A 24 -0.19 -8.97 8.46
C GLY A 24 1.19 -9.61 8.32
N LEU A 25 1.39 -10.82 8.85
CA LEU A 25 2.64 -11.56 8.69
C LEU A 25 2.90 -11.93 7.22
N VAL A 26 1.86 -12.35 6.49
CA VAL A 26 1.96 -12.65 5.05
C VAL A 26 2.25 -11.38 4.25
N THR A 27 1.56 -10.27 4.55
CA THR A 27 1.77 -8.95 3.95
C THR A 27 3.21 -8.48 4.14
N LEU A 28 3.72 -8.54 5.38
CA LEU A 28 5.10 -8.16 5.71
C LEU A 28 6.12 -9.06 5.00
N GLY A 29 5.91 -10.37 5.02
CA GLY A 29 6.75 -11.33 4.31
C GLY A 29 6.80 -11.06 2.81
N ALA A 30 5.64 -10.80 2.19
CA ALA A 30 5.54 -10.45 0.79
C ALA A 30 6.23 -9.12 0.47
N ALA A 31 6.11 -8.11 1.35
CA ALA A 31 6.81 -6.84 1.20
C ALA A 31 8.34 -7.03 1.24
N VAL A 32 8.85 -7.81 2.18
CA VAL A 32 10.30 -8.15 2.25
C VAL A 32 10.74 -8.92 1.01
N LEU A 33 9.95 -9.89 0.54
CA LEU A 33 10.25 -10.65 -0.68
C LEU A 33 10.22 -9.75 -1.92
N SER A 34 9.34 -8.75 -1.98
CA SER A 34 9.28 -7.82 -3.12
C SER A 34 10.58 -7.03 -3.31
N VAL A 35 11.27 -6.66 -2.24
CA VAL A 35 12.52 -5.88 -2.31
C VAL A 35 13.79 -6.73 -2.29
N THR A 36 13.72 -7.96 -1.77
CA THR A 36 14.88 -8.88 -1.73
C THR A 36 14.96 -9.79 -2.95
N THR A 37 13.86 -9.98 -3.69
CA THR A 37 13.81 -10.79 -4.89
C THR A 37 14.63 -10.16 -6.02
N ARG A 38 15.47 -10.98 -6.66
CA ARG A 38 16.38 -10.52 -7.73
C ARG A 38 15.73 -10.41 -9.10
N GLN A 39 14.60 -11.08 -9.31
CA GLN A 39 13.87 -11.05 -10.57
C GLN A 39 12.75 -10.01 -10.48
N LEU A 40 12.82 -8.96 -11.29
CA LEU A 40 11.90 -7.82 -11.28
C LEU A 40 10.42 -8.23 -11.41
N VAL A 41 10.11 -9.24 -12.23
CA VAL A 41 8.74 -9.75 -12.36
C VAL A 41 8.26 -10.42 -11.06
N HIS A 42 9.08 -11.27 -10.44
CA HIS A 42 8.71 -11.90 -9.17
C HIS A 42 8.62 -10.88 -8.04
N ALA A 43 9.51 -9.89 -8.00
CA ALA A 43 9.43 -8.76 -7.07
C ALA A 43 8.08 -8.03 -7.20
N ALA A 44 7.65 -7.74 -8.42
CA ALA A 44 6.35 -7.12 -8.67
C ALA A 44 5.16 -8.02 -8.32
N LEU A 45 5.25 -9.35 -8.52
CA LEU A 45 4.21 -10.29 -8.06
C LEU A 45 4.12 -10.36 -6.53
N TRP A 46 5.24 -10.35 -5.82
CA TRP A 46 5.25 -10.25 -4.36
C TRP A 46 4.65 -8.93 -3.88
N LEU A 47 4.86 -7.83 -4.62
CA LEU A 47 4.19 -6.57 -4.34
C LEU A 47 2.66 -6.67 -4.50
N VAL A 48 2.14 -7.41 -5.48
CA VAL A 48 0.69 -7.70 -5.59
C VAL A 48 0.19 -8.40 -4.34
N VAL A 49 0.92 -9.41 -3.85
CA VAL A 49 0.54 -10.15 -2.63
C VAL A 49 0.52 -9.21 -1.42
N ALA A 50 1.52 -8.34 -1.25
CA ALA A 50 1.56 -7.37 -0.17
C ALA A 50 0.39 -6.37 -0.24
N LEU A 51 0.11 -5.79 -1.42
CA LEU A 51 -0.98 -4.82 -1.58
C LEU A 51 -2.37 -5.46 -1.46
N GLY A 52 -2.51 -6.72 -1.88
CA GLY A 52 -3.72 -7.52 -1.67
C GLY A 52 -3.92 -7.88 -0.19
N GLY A 53 -2.84 -8.21 0.53
CA GLY A 53 -2.86 -8.40 1.98
C GLY A 53 -3.34 -7.15 2.73
N LEU A 54 -2.84 -5.97 2.36
CA LEU A 54 -3.35 -4.69 2.88
C LEU A 54 -4.83 -4.46 2.59
N ALA A 55 -5.33 -4.86 1.42
CA ALA A 55 -6.76 -4.77 1.11
C ALA A 55 -7.60 -5.67 2.04
N VAL A 56 -7.11 -6.87 2.36
CA VAL A 56 -7.75 -7.76 3.35
C VAL A 56 -7.71 -7.15 4.75
N GLU A 57 -6.58 -6.58 5.17
CA GLU A 57 -6.49 -5.87 6.47
C GLU A 57 -7.48 -4.71 6.55
N TYR A 58 -7.66 -3.93 5.47
CA TYR A 58 -8.68 -2.89 5.43
C TYR A 58 -10.10 -3.44 5.58
N LEU A 59 -10.43 -4.58 4.95
CA LEU A 59 -11.73 -5.23 5.15
C LEU A 59 -11.92 -5.69 6.60
N LEU A 60 -10.90 -6.28 7.21
CA LEU A 60 -10.93 -6.71 8.62
C LEU A 60 -11.12 -5.52 9.57
N LEU A 61 -10.64 -4.33 9.19
CA LEU A 61 -10.82 -3.07 9.90
C LEU A 61 -12.11 -2.31 9.52
N THR A 62 -13.04 -2.94 8.81
CA THR A 62 -14.31 -2.34 8.33
C THR A 62 -14.13 -1.14 7.37
N ALA A 63 -12.96 -1.00 6.77
CA ALA A 63 -12.61 0.02 5.79
C ALA A 63 -12.91 -0.44 4.36
N GLU A 64 -14.18 -0.77 4.09
CA GLU A 64 -14.62 -1.39 2.83
C GLU A 64 -14.27 -0.55 1.59
N PHE A 65 -14.59 0.74 1.60
CA PHE A 65 -14.33 1.61 0.44
C PHE A 65 -12.83 1.66 0.11
N ILE A 66 -11.99 1.80 1.14
CA ILE A 66 -10.54 1.86 0.97
C ILE A 66 -9.98 0.52 0.49
N ALA A 67 -10.51 -0.61 0.98
CA ALA A 67 -10.12 -1.93 0.49
C ALA A 67 -10.40 -2.11 -1.01
N TRP A 68 -11.57 -1.68 -1.49
CA TRP A 68 -11.88 -1.75 -2.93
C TRP A 68 -11.02 -0.82 -3.76
N VAL A 69 -10.78 0.41 -3.29
CA VAL A 69 -9.85 1.34 -3.92
C VAL A 69 -8.43 0.76 -3.98
N GLN A 70 -8.00 0.06 -2.92
CA GLN A 70 -6.70 -0.63 -2.86
C GLN A 70 -6.56 -1.65 -4.00
N VAL A 71 -7.57 -2.49 -4.19
CA VAL A 71 -7.56 -3.50 -5.25
C VAL A 71 -7.64 -2.85 -6.63
N LEU A 72 -8.56 -1.90 -6.85
CA LEU A 72 -8.79 -1.30 -8.17
C LEU A 72 -7.61 -0.45 -8.66
N ILE A 73 -7.07 0.39 -7.79
CA ILE A 73 -6.02 1.35 -8.17
C ILE A 73 -4.65 0.72 -8.02
N TYR A 74 -4.29 0.21 -6.84
CA TYR A 74 -2.91 -0.23 -6.61
C TYR A 74 -2.62 -1.57 -7.28
N VAL A 75 -3.47 -2.57 -7.04
CA VAL A 75 -3.28 -3.89 -7.68
C VAL A 75 -3.68 -3.84 -9.15
N GLY A 76 -4.87 -3.32 -9.47
CA GLY A 76 -5.47 -3.38 -10.80
C GLY A 76 -4.86 -2.43 -11.83
N SER A 77 -4.37 -1.26 -11.40
CA SER A 77 -3.85 -0.24 -12.32
C SER A 77 -2.35 -0.04 -12.16
N VAL A 78 -1.88 0.34 -10.97
CA VAL A 78 -0.47 0.74 -10.75
C VAL A 78 0.48 -0.44 -10.98
N VAL A 79 0.27 -1.57 -10.30
CA VAL A 79 1.16 -2.73 -10.45
C VAL A 79 1.05 -3.35 -11.83
N VAL A 80 -0.14 -3.38 -12.43
CA VAL A 80 -0.32 -3.87 -13.80
C VAL A 80 0.45 -3.01 -14.81
N LEU A 81 0.37 -1.67 -14.72
CA LEU A 81 1.16 -0.76 -15.57
C LEU A 81 2.66 -0.94 -15.33
N LEU A 82 3.09 -1.11 -14.08
CA LEU A 82 4.47 -1.40 -13.74
C LEU A 82 4.94 -2.70 -14.39
N LEU A 83 4.16 -3.78 -14.31
CA LEU A 83 4.46 -5.07 -14.94
C LEU A 83 4.56 -4.94 -16.46
N PHE A 84 3.62 -4.25 -17.11
CA PHE A 84 3.69 -3.97 -18.54
C PHE A 84 4.96 -3.21 -18.92
N GLY A 85 5.31 -2.15 -18.17
CA GLY A 85 6.55 -1.39 -18.39
C GLY A 85 7.81 -2.25 -18.22
N LEU A 86 7.88 -3.06 -17.17
CA LEU A 86 9.00 -3.98 -16.94
C LEU A 86 9.13 -5.01 -18.07
N MET A 87 8.01 -5.56 -18.56
CA MET A 87 8.02 -6.54 -19.65
C MET A 87 8.45 -5.92 -20.97
N LEU A 88 7.98 -4.71 -21.29
CA LEU A 88 8.35 -3.99 -22.52
C LEU A 88 9.83 -3.60 -22.55
N THR A 89 10.40 -3.24 -21.40
CA THR A 89 11.81 -2.83 -21.28
C THR A 89 12.80 -4.01 -21.25
N LYS A 90 12.31 -5.27 -21.35
CA LYS A 90 13.13 -6.48 -21.17
C LYS A 90 13.96 -6.41 -19.89
N ALA A 91 13.29 -6.07 -18.78
CA ALA A 91 13.88 -5.96 -17.44
C ALA A 91 14.96 -7.04 -17.19
N PRO A 92 16.19 -6.67 -16.76
CA PRO A 92 17.29 -7.60 -16.60
C PRO A 92 16.93 -8.81 -15.73
N ILE A 93 17.21 -10.00 -16.23
CA ILE A 93 17.01 -11.26 -15.49
C ILE A 93 18.34 -11.62 -14.83
N GLY A 94 18.57 -11.14 -13.59
CA GLY A 94 19.75 -11.50 -12.81
C GLY A 94 20.41 -10.34 -12.07
N ARG A 95 21.65 -10.56 -11.59
CA ARG A 95 22.43 -9.53 -10.90
C ARG A 95 22.77 -8.40 -11.87
N SER A 96 22.33 -7.18 -11.56
CA SER A 96 22.93 -5.97 -12.11
C SER A 96 24.01 -5.50 -11.13
N PRO A 97 25.30 -5.54 -11.49
CA PRO A 97 26.38 -4.99 -10.66
C PRO A 97 26.15 -3.51 -10.33
N ASP A 98 25.50 -2.78 -11.24
CA ASP A 98 25.24 -1.34 -11.11
C ASP A 98 24.11 -1.01 -10.14
N ALA A 99 23.24 -1.98 -9.81
CA ALA A 99 22.15 -1.79 -8.84
C ALA A 99 22.60 -2.07 -7.39
N ASP A 100 23.81 -2.60 -7.21
CA ASP A 100 24.31 -3.06 -5.92
C ASP A 100 25.31 -2.06 -5.33
N SER A 101 24.85 -1.19 -4.43
CA SER A 101 25.73 -0.26 -3.73
C SER A 101 26.48 -0.96 -2.58
N GLY A 102 27.77 -0.69 -2.43
CA GLY A 102 28.57 -1.15 -1.28
C GLY A 102 28.06 -0.65 0.08
N ASN A 103 27.08 0.27 0.10
CA ASN A 103 26.49 0.88 1.28
C ASN A 103 25.37 0.04 1.91
N ARG A 104 25.13 -1.19 1.45
CA ARG A 104 24.18 -2.15 2.05
C ARG A 104 24.17 -2.21 3.59
N PRO A 105 25.31 -2.30 4.30
CA PRO A 105 25.29 -2.37 5.76
C PRO A 105 24.79 -1.06 6.40
N VAL A 106 25.13 0.09 5.81
CA VAL A 106 24.63 1.40 6.27
C VAL A 106 23.14 1.53 5.99
N ALA A 107 22.68 1.15 4.79
CA ALA A 107 21.26 1.15 4.43
C ALA A 107 20.45 0.24 5.35
N LEU A 108 20.97 -0.95 5.69
CA LEU A 108 20.33 -1.85 6.64
C LEU A 108 20.27 -1.25 8.04
N ALA A 109 21.36 -0.64 8.52
CA ALA A 109 21.38 0.01 9.82
C ALA A 109 20.33 1.14 9.90
N VAL A 110 20.23 1.97 8.86
CA VAL A 110 19.22 3.03 8.77
C VAL A 110 17.80 2.44 8.74
N ALA A 111 17.55 1.42 7.92
CA ALA A 111 16.25 0.78 7.82
C ALA A 111 15.80 0.15 9.15
N VAL A 112 16.69 -0.57 9.84
CA VAL A 112 16.40 -1.18 11.14
C VAL A 112 16.17 -0.11 12.20
N THR A 113 16.99 0.95 12.23
CA THR A 113 16.83 2.05 13.18
C THR A 113 15.50 2.77 12.97
N ALA A 114 15.15 3.06 11.71
CA ALA A 114 13.89 3.69 11.36
C ALA A 114 12.68 2.79 11.71
N ALA A 115 12.76 1.49 11.41
CA ALA A 115 11.71 0.54 11.76
C ALA A 115 11.53 0.42 13.28
N ALA A 116 12.62 0.31 14.04
CA ALA A 116 12.57 0.26 15.50
C ALA A 116 11.99 1.55 16.10
N ALA A 117 12.37 2.71 15.57
CA ALA A 117 11.82 4.00 15.98
C ALA A 117 10.31 4.09 15.69
N LEU A 118 9.87 3.67 14.50
CA LEU A 118 8.45 3.64 14.14
C LEU A 118 7.66 2.69 15.03
N VAL A 119 8.15 1.48 15.27
CA VAL A 119 7.50 0.51 16.18
C VAL A 119 7.40 1.08 17.59
N TRP A 120 8.46 1.72 18.09
CA TRP A 120 8.46 2.35 19.40
C TRP A 120 7.43 3.48 19.50
N VAL A 121 7.43 4.43 18.55
CA VAL A 121 6.49 5.56 18.54
C VAL A 121 5.05 5.09 18.42
N VAL A 122 4.76 4.14 17.51
CA VAL A 122 3.40 3.62 17.33
C VAL A 122 2.93 2.88 18.57
N THR A 123 3.78 2.04 19.16
CA THR A 123 3.42 1.31 20.39
C THR A 123 3.19 2.27 21.54
N ASP A 124 4.05 3.27 21.73
CA ASP A 124 3.88 4.25 22.81
C ASP A 124 2.58 5.07 22.65
N ALA A 125 2.29 5.50 21.42
CA ALA A 125 1.10 6.31 21.12
C ALA A 125 -0.21 5.52 21.21
N PHE A 126 -0.21 4.23 20.85
CA PHE A 126 -1.45 3.46 20.66
C PHE A 126 -1.61 2.26 21.61
N ARG A 127 -0.67 1.96 22.51
CA ARG A 127 -0.77 0.81 23.44
C ARG A 127 -2.02 0.78 24.32
N THR A 128 -2.68 1.92 24.55
CA THR A 128 -3.92 2.01 25.34
C THR A 128 -5.17 2.20 24.48
N THR A 129 -5.03 2.23 23.16
CA THR A 129 -6.11 2.54 22.23
C THR A 129 -6.68 1.25 21.66
N TRP A 130 -8.00 1.09 21.74
CA TRP A 130 -8.72 -0.04 21.19
C TRP A 130 -9.60 0.41 20.02
N ILE A 131 -9.59 -0.36 18.94
CA ILE A 131 -10.45 -0.11 17.77
C ILE A 131 -11.76 -0.85 18.01
N ASP A 132 -12.85 -0.09 18.12
CA ASP A 132 -14.20 -0.63 18.18
C ASP A 132 -14.70 -0.93 16.76
N LEU A 133 -14.85 -2.23 16.47
CA LEU A 133 -15.35 -2.76 15.20
C LEU A 133 -16.86 -3.06 15.22
N GLU A 134 -17.51 -2.95 16.38
CA GLU A 134 -18.95 -3.26 16.56
C GLU A 134 -19.83 -2.02 16.31
N GLY A 135 -19.23 -0.84 16.24
CA GLY A 135 -19.90 0.42 15.91
C GLY A 135 -20.35 0.53 14.43
N PRO A 136 -21.05 1.62 14.07
CA PRO A 136 -21.49 1.86 12.69
C PRO A 136 -20.32 1.83 11.70
N ALA A 137 -20.51 1.23 10.52
CA ALA A 137 -19.48 1.08 9.49
C ALA A 137 -19.00 2.46 8.96
N ARG A 138 -17.95 3.01 9.59
CA ARG A 138 -17.38 4.32 9.26
C ARG A 138 -16.63 4.32 7.93
N GLY A 139 -16.17 3.15 7.47
CA GLY A 139 -15.43 2.98 6.23
C GLY A 139 -16.27 2.66 4.99
N SER A 140 -17.59 2.80 5.08
CA SER A 140 -18.50 2.55 3.95
C SER A 140 -18.38 3.62 2.85
N THR A 141 -18.79 3.26 1.64
CA THR A 141 -18.80 4.17 0.48
C THR A 141 -19.64 5.42 0.72
N GLY A 142 -20.79 5.29 1.39
CA GLY A 142 -21.68 6.42 1.68
C GLY A 142 -21.03 7.45 2.59
N VAL A 143 -20.49 7.00 3.72
CA VAL A 143 -19.80 7.88 4.69
C VAL A 143 -18.58 8.53 4.07
N THR A 144 -17.77 7.76 3.32
CA THR A 144 -16.57 8.30 2.68
C THR A 144 -16.91 9.33 1.60
N GLY A 145 -17.94 9.06 0.79
CA GLY A 145 -18.43 9.99 -0.23
C GLY A 145 -18.94 11.29 0.37
N GLU A 146 -19.71 11.22 1.46
CA GLU A 146 -20.19 12.42 2.17
C GLU A 146 -19.03 13.29 2.66
N ILE A 147 -18.05 12.69 3.34
CA ILE A 147 -16.86 13.41 3.82
C ILE A 147 -16.09 14.02 2.65
N LEU A 148 -15.90 13.26 1.56
CA LEU A 148 -15.14 13.71 0.39
C LEU A 148 -15.77 14.94 -0.29
N PHE A 149 -17.10 14.91 -0.48
CA PHE A 149 -17.81 15.96 -1.22
C PHE A 149 -18.39 17.09 -0.35
N GLN A 150 -18.36 16.98 0.98
CA GLN A 150 -18.75 18.07 1.86
C GLN A 150 -17.55 18.75 2.53
N HIS A 151 -16.58 17.99 3.00
CA HIS A 151 -15.46 18.51 3.79
C HIS A 151 -14.17 18.64 2.97
N TRP A 152 -13.97 17.76 1.97
CA TRP A 152 -12.72 17.66 1.19
C TRP A 152 -12.89 18.09 -0.27
N VAL A 153 -13.81 19.01 -0.55
CA VAL A 153 -14.10 19.49 -1.92
C VAL A 153 -12.86 20.10 -2.59
N LEU A 154 -12.13 20.96 -1.89
CA LEU A 154 -10.95 21.62 -2.45
C LEU A 154 -9.84 20.62 -2.81
N PRO A 155 -9.46 19.66 -1.92
CA PRO A 155 -8.50 18.62 -2.31
C PRO A 155 -9.01 17.69 -3.42
N PHE A 156 -10.31 17.38 -3.45
CA PHE A 156 -10.91 16.62 -4.55
C PHE A 156 -10.75 17.33 -5.90
N GLU A 157 -11.04 18.63 -5.95
CA GLU A 157 -10.88 19.44 -7.16
C GLU A 157 -9.40 19.53 -7.58
N ALA A 158 -8.50 19.76 -6.63
CA ALA A 158 -7.06 19.78 -6.90
C ALA A 158 -6.55 18.44 -7.46
N LEU A 159 -7.04 17.31 -6.93
CA LEU A 159 -6.72 15.98 -7.46
C LEU A 159 -7.24 15.79 -8.89
N SER A 160 -8.43 16.31 -9.23
CA SER A 160 -8.96 16.23 -10.59
C SER A 160 -8.06 16.95 -11.61
N VAL A 161 -7.56 18.14 -11.26
CA VAL A 161 -6.62 18.91 -12.08
C VAL A 161 -5.27 18.22 -12.15
N LEU A 162 -4.80 17.64 -11.04
CA LEU A 162 -3.56 16.85 -11.01
C LEU A 162 -3.64 15.63 -11.95
N LEU A 163 -4.75 14.90 -11.95
CA LEU A 163 -4.97 13.75 -12.83
C LEU A 163 -5.04 14.17 -14.30
N LEU A 164 -5.69 15.30 -14.60
CA LEU A 164 -5.70 15.88 -15.93
C LEU A 164 -4.28 16.23 -16.39
N ALA A 165 -3.50 16.90 -15.54
CA ALA A 165 -2.12 17.27 -15.82
C ALA A 165 -1.23 16.03 -16.03
N ALA A 166 -1.41 14.99 -15.21
CA ALA A 166 -0.69 13.72 -15.34
C ALA A 166 -1.01 13.02 -16.67
N LEU A 167 -2.28 13.01 -17.10
CA LEU A 167 -2.69 12.45 -18.39
C LEU A 167 -2.07 13.21 -19.55
N VAL A 168 -2.14 14.54 -19.54
CA VAL A 168 -1.50 15.39 -20.58
C VAL A 168 0.01 15.15 -20.61
N GLY A 169 0.66 15.11 -19.44
CA GLY A 169 2.09 14.84 -19.31
C GLY A 169 2.48 13.48 -19.89
N ALA A 170 1.72 12.43 -19.57
CA ALA A 170 1.94 11.08 -20.10
C ALA A 170 1.79 11.03 -21.63
N ILE A 171 0.78 11.70 -22.20
CA ILE A 171 0.56 11.77 -23.65
C ILE A 171 1.72 12.50 -24.34
N VAL A 172 2.14 13.64 -23.82
CA VAL A 172 3.25 14.43 -24.40
C VAL A 172 4.55 13.64 -24.36
N LEU A 173 4.84 12.95 -23.25
CA LEU A 173 6.04 12.13 -23.10
C LEU A 173 6.04 10.90 -24.01
N SER A 174 4.87 10.28 -24.22
CA SER A 174 4.74 9.08 -25.07
C SER A 174 4.78 9.40 -26.57
N ARG A 175 4.69 10.67 -26.98
CA ARG A 175 4.77 11.06 -28.41
C ARG A 175 6.20 10.90 -28.91
N LYS A 176 6.41 9.97 -29.84
CA LYS A 176 7.67 9.83 -30.58
C LYS A 176 7.84 11.06 -31.50
N LYS A 177 8.99 11.72 -31.46
CA LYS A 177 9.31 12.77 -32.44
C LYS A 177 9.32 12.14 -33.85
N PRO A 178 8.66 12.73 -34.85
CA PRO A 178 8.88 12.33 -36.23
C PRO A 178 10.37 12.55 -36.56
N GLU A 179 11.06 11.48 -36.89
CA GLU A 179 12.43 11.53 -37.39
C GLU A 179 12.38 12.07 -38.82
N GLY A 180 12.98 13.24 -39.03
CA GLY A 180 13.35 13.74 -40.36
C GLY A 180 12.33 14.64 -41.04
N GLU A 181 12.61 15.94 -41.04
CA GLU A 181 12.60 16.75 -42.26
C GLU A 181 13.87 17.61 -42.19
N ARG A 182 14.98 17.04 -42.67
CA ARG A 182 16.23 17.75 -42.96
C ARG A 182 16.61 17.34 -44.38
N ASP A 183 15.96 17.97 -45.33
CA ASP A 183 16.51 18.25 -46.66
C ASP A 183 16.51 19.77 -46.84
#